data_AF-A0A353NSB3-F1
#
_entry.id   AF-A0A353NSB3-F1
#
_cell.length_a   1.000
_cell.length_b   1.000
_cell.length_c   1.000
_cell.angle_alpha   90.00
_cell.angle_beta   90.00
_cell.angle_gamma   90.00
#
_symmetry.space_group_name_H-M   'P 1'
#
loop_
_entity.id
_entity.type
_entity.pdbx_description
1 polymer ?
#
loop_
_entity_poly.entity_id
_entity_poly.type
_entity_poly.pdbx_seq_one_letter_code
_entity_poly.pdbx_strand_id
1 'polypeptide(L)'
;MKAVHLVAEEVKHAPVMLKEAIEFLDPQEGGIYVDCTLGSGGHAKEMLRLIGPTGRLIGFDKDEFALKRSKEVLAPYLEQVIFIYSDFRQM
;
A
#
# COMPACT_ATOMS: atom_id res chain seq x y z
N MET A 1 -24.90 -36.13 9.86
CA MET A 1 -24.76 -34.85 9.15
C MET A 1 -23.47 -34.19 9.61
N LYS A 2 -22.42 -34.16 8.79
CA LYS A 2 -21.17 -33.44 9.11
C LYS A 2 -21.31 -32.02 8.58
N ALA A 3 -21.15 -31.03 9.46
CA ALA A 3 -21.08 -29.63 9.09
C ALA A 3 -19.85 -29.39 8.22
N VAL A 4 -20.06 -28.85 7.03
CA VAL A 4 -18.99 -28.39 6.14
C VAL A 4 -18.50 -27.07 6.70
N HIS A 5 -17.27 -27.06 7.21
CA HIS A 5 -16.58 -25.83 7.58
C HIS A 5 -16.19 -25.14 6.26
N LEU A 6 -16.96 -24.14 5.85
CA LEU A 6 -16.58 -23.24 4.77
C LEU A 6 -15.49 -22.31 5.32
N VAL A 7 -14.23 -22.68 5.10
CA VAL A 7 -13.13 -21.72 5.23
C VAL A 7 -13.25 -20.81 4.01
N ALA A 8 -13.69 -19.57 4.23
CA ALA A 8 -13.59 -18.55 3.19
C ALA A 8 -12.09 -18.36 2.92
N GLU A 9 -11.62 -18.75 1.73
CA GLU A 9 -10.29 -18.35 1.27
C GLU A 9 -10.27 -16.82 1.24
N GLU A 10 -9.44 -16.20 2.08
CA GLU A 10 -9.14 -14.78 1.94
C GLU A 10 -8.53 -14.58 0.56
N VAL A 11 -9.29 -13.95 -0.35
CA VAL A 11 -8.79 -13.51 -1.65
C VAL A 11 -7.65 -12.52 -1.38
N LYS A 12 -6.41 -12.98 -1.49
CA LYS A 12 -5.23 -12.11 -1.42
C LYS A 12 -5.29 -11.13 -2.59
N HIS A 13 -5.60 -9.87 -2.30
CA HIS A 13 -5.54 -8.80 -3.29
C HIS A 13 -4.10 -8.64 -3.76
N ALA A 14 -3.85 -8.97 -5.03
CA ALA A 14 -2.56 -8.79 -5.68
C ALA A 14 -2.56 -7.46 -6.47
N PRO A 15 -1.53 -6.62 -6.32
CA PRO A 15 -1.43 -5.38 -7.09
C PRO A 15 -1.23 -5.67 -8.57
N VAL A 16 -1.90 -4.91 -9.44
CA VAL A 16 -1.81 -5.08 -10.90
C VAL A 16 -0.47 -4.52 -11.39
N MET A 17 0.26 -5.30 -12.21
CA MET A 17 1.57 -4.91 -12.76
C MET A 17 2.59 -4.45 -11.70
N LEU A 18 2.61 -5.12 -10.54
CA LEU A 18 3.51 -4.76 -9.43
C LEU A 18 4.97 -4.71 -9.88
N LYS A 19 5.42 -5.74 -10.60
CA LYS A 19 6.82 -5.87 -11.02
C LYS A 19 7.19 -4.73 -11.97
N GLU A 20 6.39 -4.52 -13.01
CA GLU A 20 6.62 -3.50 -14.03
C GLU A 20 6.59 -2.09 -13.44
N ALA A 21 5.68 -1.82 -12.51
CA ALA A 21 5.62 -0.53 -11.82
C ALA A 21 6.87 -0.25 -10.98
N ILE A 22 7.36 -1.25 -10.24
CA ILE A 22 8.59 -1.14 -9.45
C ILE A 22 9.82 -0.99 -10.35
N GLU A 23 9.93 -1.80 -11.41
CA GLU A 23 11.06 -1.71 -12.34
C GLU A 23 11.12 -0.36 -13.05
N PHE A 24 9.98 0.21 -13.44
CA PHE A 24 9.94 1.51 -14.08
C PHE A 24 10.24 2.67 -13.10
N LEU A 25 9.72 2.57 -11.87
CA LEU A 25 9.91 3.62 -10.86
C LEU A 25 11.33 3.61 -10.26
N ASP A 26 12.00 2.45 -10.26
CA ASP A 26 13.34 2.22 -9.74
C ASP A 26 13.55 2.85 -8.34
N PRO A 27 12.81 2.38 -7.32
CA PRO A 27 12.86 2.97 -5.99
C PRO A 27 14.23 2.81 -5.34
N GLN A 28 14.74 3.90 -4.80
CA GLN A 28 16.04 3.96 -4.16
C GLN A 28 15.91 3.92 -2.63
N GLU A 29 16.86 3.26 -1.97
CA GLU A 29 16.93 3.21 -0.50
C GLU A 29 17.03 4.63 0.08
N GLY A 30 16.25 4.91 1.12
CA GLY A 30 16.15 6.23 1.75
C GLY A 30 15.35 7.26 0.96
N GLY A 31 14.83 6.92 -0.23
CA GLY A 31 14.06 7.83 -1.06
C GLY A 31 12.70 8.22 -0.47
N ILE A 32 12.14 9.32 -0.99
CA ILE A 32 10.81 9.82 -0.65
C ILE A 32 9.93 9.72 -1.90
N TYR A 33 8.82 9.01 -1.79
CA TYR A 33 7.91 8.74 -2.92
C TYR A 33 6.47 9.13 -2.58
N VAL A 34 5.69 9.39 -3.62
CA VAL A 34 4.26 9.66 -3.52
C VAL A 34 3.50 8.51 -4.18
N ASP A 35 2.52 7.95 -3.47
CA ASP A 35 1.49 7.07 -4.03
C ASP A 35 0.18 7.87 -4.09
N CYS A 36 -0.20 8.31 -5.29
CA CYS A 36 -1.39 9.14 -5.51
C CYS A 36 -2.71 8.35 -5.38
N THR A 37 -2.64 7.02 -5.31
CA THR A 37 -3.80 6.11 -5.31
C THR A 37 -3.53 4.95 -4.36
N LEU A 38 -3.28 5.26 -3.09
CA LEU A 38 -2.78 4.31 -2.10
C LEU A 38 -3.61 3.02 -2.04
N GLY A 39 -4.93 3.12 -2.23
CA GLY A 39 -5.84 1.99 -2.28
C GLY A 39 -5.74 1.15 -1.01
N SER A 40 -5.72 -0.17 -1.16
CA SER A 40 -5.50 -1.09 -0.03
C SER A 40 -4.02 -1.24 0.38
N GLY A 41 -3.09 -0.44 -0.17
CA GLY A 41 -1.67 -0.42 0.20
C GLY A 41 -0.79 -1.48 -0.48
N GLY A 42 -1.25 -2.09 -1.57
CA GLY A 42 -0.57 -3.19 -2.25
C GLY A 42 0.78 -2.80 -2.86
N HIS A 43 0.81 -1.78 -3.72
CA HIS A 43 2.06 -1.24 -4.28
C HIS A 43 2.92 -0.56 -3.21
N ALA A 44 2.29 0.24 -2.35
CA ALA A 44 2.93 0.91 -1.23
C ALA A 44 3.75 -0.03 -0.34
N LYS A 45 3.25 -1.24 -0.06
CA LYS A 45 3.97 -2.22 0.75
C LYS A 45 5.30 -2.63 0.12
N GLU A 46 5.30 -2.90 -1.18
CA GLU A 46 6.53 -3.28 -1.88
C GLU A 46 7.49 -2.10 -2.01
N MET A 47 6.97 -0.91 -2.27
CA MET A 47 7.76 0.34 -2.23
C MET A 47 8.45 0.53 -0.88
N LEU A 48 7.71 0.42 0.23
CA LEU A 48 8.25 0.57 1.59
C LEU A 48 9.32 -0.48 1.93
N ARG A 49 9.17 -1.70 1.40
CA ARG A 49 10.17 -2.76 1.51
C ARG A 49 11.48 -2.38 0.81
N LEU A 50 11.40 -1.75 -0.36
CA LEU A 50 12.55 -1.41 -1.20
C LEU A 50 13.26 -0.13 -0.75
N ILE A 51 12.52 0.91 -0.38
CA ILE A 51 13.10 2.18 0.08
C ILE A 51 13.69 2.09 1.50
N GLY A 52 13.41 1.01 2.21
CA GLY A 52 14.04 0.70 3.50
C GLY A 52 13.60 1.60 4.66
N PRO A 53 14.25 1.47 5.83
CA PRO A 53 13.80 2.09 7.09
C PRO A 53 13.96 3.61 7.12
N THR A 54 14.86 4.16 6.32
CA THR A 54 15.09 5.61 6.21
C THR A 54 14.21 6.26 5.16
N GLY A 55 13.58 5.48 4.27
CA GLY A 55 12.68 5.98 3.24
C GLY A 55 11.35 6.47 3.78
N ARG A 56 10.62 7.21 2.95
CA ARG A 56 9.29 7.73 3.26
C ARG A 56 8.33 7.55 2.10
N LEU A 57 7.07 7.27 2.42
CA LEU A 57 5.98 7.22 1.46
C LEU A 57 4.90 8.23 1.87
N ILE A 58 4.46 9.06 0.94
CA ILE A 58 3.30 9.94 1.10
C ILE A 58 2.16 9.32 0.31
N GLY A 59 1.16 8.78 1.00
CA GLY A 59 0.04 8.07 0.39
C GLY A 59 -1.23 8.90 0.40
N PHE A 60 -1.79 9.15 -0.77
CA PHE A 60 -3.09 9.80 -0.95
C PHE A 60 -4.16 8.77 -1.30
N ASP A 61 -5.33 8.91 -0.69
CA ASP A 61 -6.55 8.32 -1.23
C ASP A 61 -7.76 9.18 -0.83
N LYS A 62 -8.79 9.19 -1.67
CA LYS A 62 -10.06 9.88 -1.42
C LYS A 62 -11.12 8.94 -0.83
N ASP A 63 -10.80 7.67 -0.64
CA ASP A 63 -11.66 6.68 0.01
C ASP A 63 -11.15 6.37 1.44
N GLU A 64 -11.97 6.68 2.44
CA GLU A 64 -11.65 6.39 3.84
C GLU A 64 -11.51 4.88 4.13
N PHE A 65 -12.25 4.02 3.42
CA PHE A 65 -12.14 2.57 3.58
C PHE A 65 -10.80 2.06 3.06
N ALA A 66 -10.34 2.60 1.92
CA ALA A 66 -9.03 2.31 1.37
C ALA A 66 -7.93 2.71 2.37
N LEU A 67 -7.98 3.93 2.91
CA LEU A 67 -7.02 4.39 3.93
C LEU A 67 -7.04 3.56 5.22
N LYS A 68 -8.21 3.15 5.68
CA LYS A 68 -8.31 2.26 6.84
C LYS A 68 -7.64 0.93 6.55
N ARG A 69 -7.95 0.33 5.40
CA ARG A 69 -7.37 -0.96 5.00
C ARG A 69 -5.86 -0.87 4.77
N SER A 70 -5.37 0.19 4.14
CA SER A 70 -3.95 0.40 3.92
C SER A 70 -3.19 0.51 5.25
N LYS A 71 -3.74 1.18 6.26
CA LYS A 71 -3.12 1.23 7.60
C LYS A 71 -2.99 -0.15 8.25
N GLU A 72 -3.95 -1.05 8.04
CA GLU A 72 -3.86 -2.44 8.50
C GLU A 72 -2.76 -3.21 7.74
N VAL A 73 -2.75 -3.10 6.40
CA VAL A 73 -1.78 -3.79 5.53
C VAL A 73 -0.35 -3.28 5.76
N LEU A 74 -0.21 -1.99 6.04
CA LEU A 74 1.06 -1.28 6.25
C LEU A 74 1.41 -1.12 7.73
N ALA A 75 0.78 -1.88 8.64
CA ALA A 75 1.07 -1.83 10.07
C ALA A 75 2.57 -1.93 10.43
N PRO A 76 3.41 -2.71 9.71
CA PRO A 76 4.86 -2.74 9.97
C PRO A 76 5.62 -1.45 9.59
N TYR A 77 5.00 -0.54 8.84
CA TYR A 77 5.64 0.60 8.21
C TYR A 77 5.01 1.95 8.60
N LEU A 78 4.15 2.01 9.63
CA LEU A 78 3.38 3.22 9.96
C LEU A 78 4.25 4.47 10.15
N GLU A 79 5.44 4.34 10.74
CA GLU A 79 6.39 5.44 10.95
C GLU A 79 7.03 5.98 9.66
N GLN A 80 6.96 5.22 8.56
CA GLN A 80 7.49 5.61 7.25
C GLN A 80 6.42 6.24 6.35
N VAL A 81 5.14 6.19 6.73
CA VAL A 81 4.03 6.56 5.85
C VAL A 81 3.26 7.77 6.37
N ILE A 82 3.10 8.78 5.52
CA ILE A 82 2.16 9.88 5.74
C ILE A 82 0.88 9.54 4.97
N PHE A 83 -0.22 9.35 5.70
CA PHE A 83 -1.53 9.06 5.11
C PHE A 83 -2.33 10.36 4.95
N ILE A 84 -2.72 10.67 3.71
CA ILE A 84 -3.49 11.88 3.39
C ILE A 84 -4.84 11.48 2.81
N TYR A 85 -5.90 11.87 3.51
CA TYR A 85 -7.27 11.76 3.00
C TYR A 85 -7.59 12.99 2.15
N SER A 86 -7.32 12.87 0.85
CA SER A 86 -7.55 13.93 -0.13
C SER A 86 -7.54 13.36 -1.53
N ASP A 87 -8.15 14.09 -2.45
CA ASP A 87 -7.91 13.89 -3.87
C ASP A 87 -6.47 14.33 -4.21
N PHE A 88 -5.72 13.52 -4.96
CA PHE A 88 -4.33 13.82 -5.34
C PHE A 88 -4.20 15.10 -6.18
N ARG A 89 -5.28 15.59 -6.79
CA ARG A 89 -5.29 16.86 -7.53
C ARG A 89 -5.08 18.09 -6.63
N GLN A 90 -5.10 17.90 -5.31
CA GLN A 90 -4.85 18.95 -4.31
C GLN A 90 -3.41 18.93 -3.76
N MET A 91 -2.52 18.13 -4.36
CA MET A 91 -1.10 18.08 -4.03
C MET A 91 -0.33 19.28 -4.57
#